data_AF-A0A1I8ILY1-F1
#
_entry.id   AF-A0A1I8ILY1-F1
#
_cell.length_a   1.000
_cell.length_b   1.000
_cell.length_c   1.000
_cell.angle_alpha   90.00
_cell.angle_beta   90.00
_cell.angle_gamma   90.00
#
_symmetry.space_group_name_H-M   'P 1'
#
loop_
_entity.id
_entity.type
_entity.pdbx_description
1 polymer ?
#
loop_
_entity_poly.entity_id
_entity_poly.type
_entity_poly.pdbx_seq_one_letter_code
_entity_poly.pdbx_strand_id
1 'polypeptide(L)'
;MAVSYASNIYTKEKLFFLKLLFRWNGSVWQLLWVDFLFFVLAYVSLAVLYHQLLSSTRRITFEAVIRSIGSIRTSVPLSFMLGFFVSSVLSRWWSMCMAIPWMHAPAFYAQGLIESCHKSKSDIARKVRITVLRYFNLAWILMMATISLHIKHRFGFMRPKNTREFKLTWRQRLELINSDAKVQKYFGKLITEEEMQVFARSAELSKDTDWTYTPEYWLPLGWANRIMRRAKNIGCIADERQFLWMVTIAQNFRNDLGIVWTYSEFNIPLVYTQVAVTAVYIFLFSTLLSTQLIESEVGLDRHSLVNGSRVDEPGSTTGVEVLSHIPILGSLEFIFY
;
A
#
# COMPACT_ATOMS: atom_id res chain seq x y z
N MET A 1 1.26 7.29 6.20
CA MET A 1 0.31 8.32 5.73
C MET A 1 0.55 8.57 4.25
N ALA A 2 -0.48 8.86 3.46
CA ALA A 2 -0.30 9.28 2.06
C ALA A 2 0.49 10.60 2.03
N VAL A 3 1.54 10.65 1.21
CA VAL A 3 2.43 11.80 1.12
C VAL A 3 2.02 12.65 -0.08
N SER A 4 1.28 13.73 0.16
CA SER A 4 0.94 14.67 -0.91
C SER A 4 2.13 15.60 -1.19
N TYR A 5 2.41 15.80 -2.47
CA TYR A 5 3.35 16.81 -2.99
C TYR A 5 2.76 17.59 -4.16
N ALA A 6 1.47 17.40 -4.45
CA ALA A 6 0.80 17.99 -5.61
C ALA A 6 0.90 19.52 -5.64
N SER A 7 0.69 20.18 -4.49
CA SER A 7 0.80 21.64 -4.35
C SER A 7 2.17 22.19 -4.79
N ASN A 8 3.22 21.40 -4.61
CA ASN A 8 4.59 21.86 -4.88
C ASN A 8 4.96 21.71 -6.37
N ILE A 9 4.28 20.81 -7.11
CA ILE A 9 4.45 20.64 -8.56
C ILE A 9 4.00 21.88 -9.32
N TYR A 10 2.94 22.55 -8.85
CA TYR A 10 2.36 23.72 -9.51
C TYR A 10 3.20 25.00 -9.33
N THR A 11 4.27 24.96 -8.53
CA THR A 11 5.18 26.09 -8.38
C THR A 11 6.13 26.18 -9.57
N LYS A 12 6.42 27.39 -10.08
CA LYS A 12 7.38 27.62 -11.19
C LYS A 12 8.85 27.36 -10.79
N GLU A 13 9.10 26.62 -9.72
CA GLU A 13 10.45 26.35 -9.24
C GLU A 13 11.18 25.40 -10.19
N LYS A 14 12.21 25.91 -10.88
CA LYS A 14 13.04 25.13 -11.82
C LYS A 14 13.76 23.94 -11.16
N LEU A 15 14.01 24.00 -9.85
CA LEU A 15 14.75 22.98 -9.08
C LEU A 15 13.84 22.09 -8.22
N PHE A 16 12.51 22.11 -8.46
CA PHE A 16 11.56 21.34 -7.67
C PHE A 16 11.88 19.83 -7.63
N PHE A 17 12.16 19.22 -8.79
CA PHE A 17 12.49 17.79 -8.86
C PHE A 17 13.79 17.45 -8.12
N LEU A 18 14.77 18.36 -8.13
CA LEU A 18 16.01 18.17 -7.38
C LEU A 18 15.77 18.24 -5.87
N LYS A 19 14.93 19.17 -5.39
CA LYS A 19 14.50 19.21 -3.98
C LYS A 19 13.73 17.95 -3.57
N LEU A 20 12.95 17.36 -4.48
CA LEU A 20 12.17 16.14 -4.21
C LEU A 20 13.09 14.95 -3.89
N LEU A 21 14.25 14.86 -4.53
CA LEU A 21 15.25 13.81 -4.27
C LEU A 21 15.76 13.83 -2.82
N PHE A 22 15.81 14.99 -2.17
CA PHE A 22 16.29 15.13 -0.78
C PHE A 22 15.19 15.00 0.28
N ARG A 23 13.95 14.72 -0.13
CA ARG A 23 12.87 14.49 0.82
C ARG A 23 13.04 13.12 1.47
N TRP A 24 12.90 13.03 2.80
CA TRP A 24 12.96 11.76 3.52
C TRP A 24 11.62 11.03 3.61
N ASN A 25 10.57 11.71 4.09
CA ASN A 25 9.28 11.08 4.40
C ASN A 25 8.56 10.57 3.13
N GLY A 26 8.37 9.24 3.06
CA GLY A 26 7.74 8.57 1.92
C GLY A 26 8.61 8.53 0.67
N SER A 27 9.93 8.65 0.83
CA SER A 27 10.90 8.59 -0.26
C SER A 27 11.45 7.19 -0.48
N VAL A 28 12.13 7.03 -1.61
CA VAL A 28 12.91 5.84 -1.94
C VAL A 28 13.99 5.58 -0.87
N TRP A 29 14.62 6.61 -0.32
CA TRP A 29 15.67 6.47 0.70
C TRP A 29 15.16 5.84 1.99
N GLN A 30 13.98 6.26 2.45
CA GLN A 30 13.38 5.69 3.66
C GLN A 30 13.09 4.19 3.50
N LEU A 31 12.82 3.74 2.27
CA LEU A 31 12.52 2.35 1.95
C LEU A 31 13.79 1.50 1.75
N LEU A 32 14.79 2.03 1.02
CA LEU A 32 15.92 1.24 0.52
C LEU A 32 17.20 1.34 1.37
N TRP A 33 17.32 2.28 2.32
CA TRP A 33 18.63 2.56 2.95
C TRP A 33 19.28 1.35 3.64
N VAL A 34 18.47 0.46 4.25
CA VAL A 34 18.98 -0.75 4.90
C VAL A 34 19.54 -1.73 3.88
N ASP A 35 18.77 -2.01 2.84
CA ASP A 35 19.17 -2.94 1.77
C ASP A 35 20.36 -2.37 0.99
N PHE A 36 20.39 -1.06 0.76
CA PHE A 36 21.50 -0.36 0.15
C PHE A 36 22.77 -0.45 1.01
N LEU A 37 22.65 -0.30 2.33
CA LEU A 37 23.79 -0.48 3.24
C LEU A 37 24.35 -1.91 3.15
N PHE A 38 23.49 -2.93 3.13
CA PHE A 38 23.93 -4.31 2.93
C PHE A 38 24.63 -4.51 1.59
N PHE A 39 24.10 -3.92 0.51
CA PHE A 39 24.72 -3.98 -0.81
C PHE A 39 26.12 -3.35 -0.82
N VAL A 40 26.27 -2.15 -0.25
CA VAL A 40 27.58 -1.46 -0.16
C VAL A 40 28.56 -2.25 0.70
N LEU A 41 28.13 -2.75 1.86
CA LEU A 41 28.98 -3.57 2.72
C LEU A 41 29.43 -4.85 2.02
N ALA A 42 28.53 -5.53 1.30
CA ALA A 42 28.87 -6.70 0.52
C ALA A 42 29.87 -6.36 -0.60
N TYR A 43 29.68 -5.23 -1.29
CA TYR A 43 30.59 -4.78 -2.35
C TYR A 43 31.99 -4.52 -1.82
N VAL A 44 32.09 -3.75 -0.73
CA VAL A 44 33.36 -3.43 -0.09
C VAL A 44 34.04 -4.71 0.42
N SER A 45 33.27 -5.64 0.99
CA SER A 45 33.82 -6.93 1.45
C SER A 45 34.45 -7.75 0.32
N LEU A 46 33.81 -7.76 -0.86
CA LEU A 46 34.33 -8.43 -2.06
C LEU A 46 35.56 -7.72 -2.62
N ALA A 47 35.56 -6.38 -2.64
CA ALA A 47 36.71 -5.59 -3.07
C ALA A 47 37.92 -5.82 -2.15
N VAL A 48 37.71 -5.86 -0.83
CA VAL A 48 38.77 -6.18 0.15
C VAL A 48 39.27 -7.61 -0.04
N LEU A 49 38.37 -8.58 -0.24
CA LEU A 49 38.74 -9.97 -0.53
C LEU A 49 39.62 -10.07 -1.79
N TYR A 50 39.27 -9.34 -2.85
CA TYR A 50 40.01 -9.30 -4.11
C TYR A 50 41.40 -8.65 -3.96
N HIS A 51 41.46 -7.44 -3.40
CA HIS A 51 42.71 -6.67 -3.34
C HIS A 51 43.68 -7.15 -2.25
N GLN A 52 43.18 -7.62 -1.09
CA GLN A 52 44.03 -7.92 0.07
C GLN A 52 44.23 -9.42 0.33
N LEU A 53 43.24 -10.27 0.03
CA LEU A 53 43.27 -11.69 0.43
C LEU A 53 43.54 -12.66 -0.73
N LEU A 54 43.14 -12.34 -1.95
CA LEU A 54 43.28 -13.21 -3.11
C LEU A 54 44.71 -13.15 -3.69
N SER A 55 45.34 -14.33 -3.82
CA SER A 55 46.64 -14.50 -4.50
C SER A 55 46.50 -14.36 -6.02
N SER A 56 47.61 -14.02 -6.71
CA SER A 56 47.61 -13.70 -8.15
C SER A 56 46.96 -14.78 -9.03
N THR A 57 47.15 -16.06 -8.74
CA THR A 57 46.50 -17.16 -9.48
C THR A 57 44.99 -17.19 -9.30
N ARG A 58 44.49 -16.92 -8.08
CA ARG A 58 43.05 -16.94 -7.78
C ARG A 58 42.33 -15.70 -8.29
N ARG A 59 43.04 -14.56 -8.39
CA ARG A 59 42.52 -13.33 -9.00
C ARG A 59 42.10 -13.60 -10.44
N ILE A 60 42.95 -14.25 -11.25
CA ILE A 60 42.63 -14.55 -12.66
C ILE A 60 41.32 -15.35 -12.80
N THR A 61 41.11 -16.34 -11.94
CA THR A 61 39.85 -17.11 -11.92
C THR A 61 38.66 -16.24 -11.52
N PHE A 62 38.81 -15.39 -10.51
CA PHE A 62 37.77 -14.46 -10.07
C PHE A 62 37.40 -13.46 -11.17
N GLU A 63 38.38 -12.89 -11.87
CA GLU A 63 38.15 -12.00 -13.00
C GLU A 63 37.41 -12.70 -14.14
N ALA A 64 37.74 -13.96 -14.44
CA ALA A 64 37.03 -14.75 -15.44
C ALA A 64 35.55 -14.94 -15.06
N VAL A 65 35.27 -15.24 -13.79
CA VAL A 65 33.89 -15.38 -13.26
C VAL A 65 33.11 -14.07 -13.40
N ILE A 66 33.69 -12.95 -13.00
CA ILE A 66 33.06 -11.63 -13.08
C ILE A 66 32.70 -11.28 -14.53
N ARG A 67 33.63 -11.49 -15.48
CA ARG A 67 33.38 -11.21 -16.90
C ARG A 67 32.25 -12.08 -17.45
N SER A 68 32.19 -13.36 -17.08
CA SER A 68 31.08 -14.24 -17.46
C SER A 68 29.72 -13.76 -16.93
N ILE A 69 29.67 -13.33 -15.67
CA ILE A 69 28.46 -12.80 -15.03
C ILE A 69 28.04 -11.47 -15.67
N GLY A 70 29.00 -10.60 -15.99
CA GLY A 70 28.75 -9.34 -16.69
C GLY A 70 28.07 -9.53 -18.05
N SER A 71 28.48 -10.56 -18.81
CA SER A 71 27.83 -10.92 -20.07
C SER A 71 26.38 -11.38 -19.86
N ILE A 72 26.15 -12.28 -18.89
CA ILE A 72 24.81 -12.80 -18.56
C ILE A 72 23.87 -11.66 -18.12
N ARG A 73 24.36 -10.70 -17.35
CA ARG A 73 23.60 -9.55 -16.85
C ARG A 73 22.96 -8.74 -17.98
N THR A 74 23.67 -8.55 -19.09
CA THR A 74 23.18 -7.79 -20.25
C THR A 74 22.12 -8.52 -21.08
N SER A 75 21.97 -9.83 -20.88
CA SER A 75 21.06 -10.66 -21.70
C SER A 75 19.60 -10.65 -21.22
N VAL A 76 19.33 -10.25 -19.97
CA VAL A 76 17.98 -10.33 -19.39
C VAL A 76 17.32 -8.94 -19.37
N PRO A 77 16.19 -8.72 -20.06
CA PRO A 77 15.49 -7.42 -20.07
C PRO A 77 14.66 -7.24 -18.79
N LEU A 78 15.33 -7.04 -17.65
CA LEU A 78 14.68 -6.90 -16.33
C LEU A 78 13.66 -5.74 -16.31
N SER A 79 13.99 -4.61 -16.93
CA SER A 79 13.14 -3.41 -16.94
C SER A 79 11.77 -3.68 -17.59
N PHE A 80 11.71 -4.54 -18.62
CA PHE A 80 10.46 -4.92 -19.27
C PHE A 80 9.57 -5.69 -18.29
N MET A 81 10.11 -6.74 -17.66
CA MET A 81 9.36 -7.57 -16.72
C MET A 81 8.91 -6.78 -15.49
N LEU A 82 9.81 -5.96 -14.91
CA LEU A 82 9.49 -5.11 -13.76
C LEU A 82 8.42 -4.07 -14.13
N GLY A 83 8.47 -3.52 -15.35
CA GLY A 83 7.45 -2.60 -15.87
C GLY A 83 6.04 -3.18 -15.86
N PHE A 84 5.84 -4.41 -16.36
CA PHE A 84 4.52 -5.06 -16.31
C PHE A 84 4.08 -5.35 -14.88
N PHE A 85 4.99 -5.83 -14.03
CA PHE A 85 4.67 -6.15 -12.65
C PHE A 85 4.26 -4.89 -11.87
N VAL A 86 5.06 -3.83 -11.92
CA VAL A 86 4.79 -2.55 -11.25
C VAL A 86 3.53 -1.90 -11.80
N SER A 87 3.31 -1.91 -13.12
CA SER A 87 2.08 -1.38 -13.73
C SER A 87 0.83 -2.12 -13.22
N SER A 88 0.90 -3.44 -13.09
CA SER A 88 -0.20 -4.25 -12.54
C SER A 88 -0.48 -3.94 -11.07
N VAL A 89 0.57 -3.79 -10.25
CA VAL A 89 0.46 -3.40 -8.84
C VAL A 89 -0.16 -2.00 -8.70
N LEU A 90 0.32 -1.03 -9.48
CA LEU A 90 -0.18 0.35 -9.45
C LEU A 90 -1.63 0.46 -9.91
N SER A 91 -1.99 -0.24 -11.00
CA SER A 91 -3.36 -0.30 -11.50
C SER A 91 -4.30 -0.82 -10.42
N ARG A 92 -3.95 -1.95 -9.78
CA ARG A 92 -4.73 -2.53 -8.68
C ARG A 92 -4.85 -1.59 -7.49
N TRP A 93 -3.74 -0.96 -7.07
CA TRP A 93 -3.74 0.01 -5.98
C TRP A 93 -4.67 1.19 -6.28
N TRP A 94 -4.62 1.72 -7.50
CA TRP A 94 -5.48 2.82 -7.93
C TRP A 94 -6.95 2.42 -7.97
N SER A 95 -7.27 1.24 -8.51
CA SER A 95 -8.62 0.69 -8.50
C SER A 95 -9.17 0.54 -7.08
N MET A 96 -8.36 0.07 -6.13
CA MET A 96 -8.76 -0.01 -4.73
C MET A 96 -9.02 1.38 -4.12
N CYS A 97 -8.17 2.36 -4.41
CA CYS A 97 -8.35 3.75 -3.95
C CYS A 97 -9.63 4.40 -4.51
N MET A 98 -9.91 4.19 -5.80
CA MET A 98 -11.12 4.72 -6.45
C MET A 98 -12.39 4.02 -5.98
N ALA A 99 -12.30 2.77 -5.54
CA ALA A 99 -13.40 2.01 -4.98
C ALA A 99 -13.67 2.30 -3.49
N ILE A 100 -12.94 3.21 -2.84
CA ILE A 100 -13.27 3.65 -1.49
C ILE A 100 -14.58 4.45 -1.56
N PRO A 101 -15.69 3.96 -0.99
CA PRO A 101 -16.97 4.63 -1.05
C PRO A 101 -16.96 5.89 -0.20
N TRP A 102 -17.53 6.95 -0.76
CA TRP A 102 -17.67 8.24 -0.09
C TRP A 102 -19.12 8.48 0.34
N MET A 103 -19.30 9.23 1.42
CA MET A 103 -20.65 9.54 1.94
C MET A 103 -21.34 10.70 1.20
N HIS A 104 -20.65 11.39 0.28
CA HIS A 104 -21.19 12.59 -0.38
C HIS A 104 -22.44 12.28 -1.21
N ALA A 105 -22.40 11.24 -2.06
CA ALA A 105 -23.52 10.87 -2.91
C ALA A 105 -24.70 10.33 -2.07
N PRO A 106 -24.52 9.35 -1.16
CA PRO A 106 -25.58 8.94 -0.24
C PRO A 106 -26.22 10.09 0.53
N ALA A 107 -25.42 11.01 1.08
CA ALA A 107 -25.94 12.12 1.87
C ALA A 107 -26.73 13.11 1.01
N PHE A 108 -26.23 13.46 -0.18
CA PHE A 108 -26.90 14.36 -1.11
C PHE A 108 -28.26 13.79 -1.55
N TYR A 109 -28.29 12.54 -2.01
CA TYR A 109 -29.53 11.91 -2.45
C TYR A 109 -30.49 11.62 -1.29
N ALA A 110 -30.00 11.20 -0.12
CA ALA A 110 -30.87 11.06 1.06
C ALA A 110 -31.51 12.41 1.43
N GLN A 111 -30.77 13.51 1.34
CA GLN A 111 -31.29 14.85 1.63
C GLN A 111 -32.33 15.32 0.60
N GLY A 112 -32.12 15.04 -0.69
CA GLY A 112 -33.02 15.48 -1.75
C GLY A 112 -34.24 14.57 -2.00
N LEU A 113 -34.15 13.27 -1.70
CA LEU A 113 -35.17 12.29 -2.07
C LEU A 113 -36.02 11.79 -0.89
N ILE A 114 -35.53 11.94 0.34
CA ILE A 114 -36.27 11.58 1.56
C ILE A 114 -36.83 12.86 2.16
N GLU A 115 -38.00 13.26 1.70
CA GLU A 115 -38.69 14.47 2.13
C GLU A 115 -40.07 14.15 2.72
N SER A 116 -40.54 14.99 3.63
CA SER A 116 -41.89 14.89 4.14
C SER A 116 -42.73 16.06 3.64
N CYS A 117 -43.77 15.79 2.85
CA CYS A 117 -44.72 16.83 2.41
C CYS A 117 -45.54 17.43 3.58
N HIS A 118 -45.61 16.76 4.73
CA HIS A 118 -46.33 17.25 5.91
C HIS A 118 -45.35 17.67 7.02
N LYS A 119 -45.54 18.85 7.61
CA LYS A 119 -44.73 19.34 8.75
C LYS A 119 -44.71 18.34 9.91
N SER A 120 -45.81 17.63 10.17
CA SER A 120 -45.92 16.61 11.22
C SER A 120 -45.02 15.38 11.02
N LYS A 121 -44.62 15.09 9.78
CA LYS A 121 -43.77 13.95 9.41
C LYS A 121 -42.32 14.36 9.10
N SER A 122 -41.98 15.65 9.24
CA SER A 122 -40.62 16.18 8.99
C SER A 122 -39.56 15.51 9.88
N ASP A 123 -39.89 15.27 11.15
CA ASP A 123 -39.01 14.58 12.08
C ASP A 123 -38.77 13.11 11.70
N ILE A 124 -39.78 12.46 11.10
CA ILE A 124 -39.66 11.07 10.62
C ILE A 124 -38.70 11.04 9.44
N ALA A 125 -38.86 11.91 8.45
CA ALA A 125 -37.96 11.99 7.29
C ALA A 125 -36.51 12.28 7.74
N ARG A 126 -36.31 13.21 8.69
CA ARG A 126 -35.00 13.48 9.30
C ARG A 126 -34.41 12.23 9.96
N LYS A 127 -35.18 11.51 10.77
CA LYS A 127 -34.74 10.26 11.42
C LYS A 127 -34.36 9.19 10.39
N VAL A 128 -35.15 9.05 9.32
CA VAL A 128 -34.86 8.13 8.21
C VAL A 128 -33.52 8.48 7.56
N ARG A 129 -33.30 9.74 7.18
CA ARG A 129 -32.03 10.20 6.56
C ARG A 129 -30.83 9.86 7.42
N ILE A 130 -30.86 10.26 8.70
CA ILE A 130 -29.77 10.00 9.64
C ILE A 130 -29.53 8.50 9.81
N THR A 131 -30.59 7.70 9.89
CA THR A 131 -30.50 6.24 10.08
C THR A 131 -29.90 5.55 8.87
N VAL A 132 -30.30 5.92 7.65
CA VAL A 132 -29.72 5.38 6.41
C VAL A 132 -28.23 5.70 6.31
N LEU A 133 -27.82 6.95 6.57
CA LEU A 133 -26.42 7.35 6.53
C LEU A 133 -25.60 6.71 7.65
N ARG A 134 -26.19 6.52 8.83
CA ARG A 134 -25.56 5.79 9.94
C ARG A 134 -25.26 4.35 9.54
N TYR A 135 -26.20 3.66 8.88
CA TYR A 135 -25.99 2.30 8.40
C TYR A 135 -24.91 2.18 7.31
N PHE A 136 -24.81 3.14 6.40
CA PHE A 136 -23.73 3.15 5.41
C PHE A 136 -22.36 3.34 6.07
N ASN A 137 -22.25 4.25 7.04
CA ASN A 137 -21.02 4.45 7.81
C ASN A 137 -20.66 3.22 8.66
N LEU A 138 -21.65 2.58 9.25
CA LEU A 138 -21.46 1.33 9.99
C LEU A 138 -20.93 0.22 9.07
N ALA A 139 -21.56 0.02 7.90
CA ALA A 139 -21.09 -0.95 6.92
C ALA A 139 -19.63 -0.69 6.50
N TRP A 140 -19.29 0.57 6.25
CA TRP A 140 -17.92 0.98 5.94
C TRP A 140 -16.94 0.64 7.07
N ILE A 141 -17.26 0.98 8.32
CA ILE A 141 -16.38 0.70 9.47
C ILE A 141 -16.21 -0.80 9.66
N LEU A 142 -17.29 -1.58 9.59
CA LEU A 142 -17.23 -3.04 9.74
C LEU A 142 -16.39 -3.68 8.63
N MET A 143 -16.54 -3.24 7.38
CA MET A 143 -15.69 -3.71 6.27
C MET A 143 -14.23 -3.33 6.50
N MET A 144 -13.96 -2.06 6.79
CA MET A 144 -12.58 -1.61 6.94
C MET A 144 -11.90 -2.17 8.19
N ALA A 145 -12.66 -2.60 9.20
CA ALA A 145 -12.16 -3.33 10.35
C ALA A 145 -11.67 -4.74 10.00
N THR A 146 -12.04 -5.32 8.85
CA THR A 146 -11.45 -6.59 8.38
C THR A 146 -10.21 -6.37 7.52
N ILE A 147 -10.06 -5.20 6.91
CA ILE A 147 -9.00 -4.91 5.93
C ILE A 147 -7.88 -4.04 6.52
N SER A 148 -8.21 -2.87 7.07
CA SER A 148 -7.24 -1.86 7.51
C SER A 148 -6.72 -2.10 8.93
N LEU A 149 -5.40 -2.22 9.07
CA LEU A 149 -4.73 -2.32 10.37
C LEU A 149 -5.02 -1.12 11.28
N HIS A 150 -5.08 0.09 10.71
CA HIS A 150 -5.34 1.29 11.50
C HIS A 150 -6.75 1.28 12.11
N ILE A 151 -7.74 0.83 11.34
CA ILE A 151 -9.13 0.73 11.80
C ILE A 151 -9.29 -0.44 12.78
N LYS A 152 -8.57 -1.56 12.53
CA LYS A 152 -8.48 -2.67 13.49
C LYS A 152 -7.94 -2.23 14.84
N HIS A 153 -6.85 -1.47 14.88
CA HIS A 153 -6.29 -0.95 16.11
C HIS A 153 -7.22 0.05 16.79
N ARG A 154 -7.83 0.95 16.02
CA ARG A 154 -8.75 1.97 16.55
C ARG A 154 -9.99 1.37 17.23
N PHE A 155 -10.55 0.29 16.69
CA PHE A 155 -11.80 -0.31 17.18
C PHE A 155 -11.62 -1.71 17.79
N GLY A 156 -10.39 -2.16 18.04
CA GLY A 156 -10.12 -3.42 18.74
C GLY A 156 -10.47 -4.70 17.95
N PHE A 157 -10.46 -4.66 16.62
CA PHE A 157 -10.69 -5.82 15.74
C PHE A 157 -9.42 -6.62 15.45
N MET A 158 -8.31 -6.34 16.13
CA MET A 158 -7.09 -7.12 16.01
C MET A 158 -7.31 -8.55 16.51
N ARG A 159 -6.94 -9.55 15.69
CA ARG A 159 -6.88 -10.95 16.14
C ARG A 159 -5.58 -11.15 16.93
N PRO A 160 -5.64 -11.56 18.21
CA PRO A 160 -4.42 -11.80 18.98
C PRO A 160 -3.66 -13.00 18.40
N LYS A 161 -2.36 -12.83 18.12
CA LYS A 161 -1.47 -13.92 17.69
C LYS A 161 -1.05 -14.81 18.87
N ASN A 162 -0.96 -14.25 20.08
CA ASN A 162 -0.66 -14.96 21.33
C ASN A 162 -1.70 -14.61 22.41
N THR A 163 -2.12 -15.61 23.18
CA THR A 163 -3.35 -15.70 23.97
C THR A 163 -3.49 -14.73 25.15
N ARG A 164 -2.56 -13.79 25.36
CA ARG A 164 -2.47 -12.96 26.58
C ARG A 164 -2.78 -11.47 26.42
N GLU A 165 -2.86 -10.94 25.19
CA GLU A 165 -3.17 -9.53 24.98
C GLU A 165 -4.54 -9.35 24.32
N PHE A 166 -5.47 -8.77 25.09
CA PHE A 166 -6.73 -8.15 24.65
C PHE A 166 -7.60 -8.99 23.71
N LYS A 167 -8.27 -10.01 24.26
CA LYS A 167 -9.48 -10.56 23.63
C LYS A 167 -10.64 -9.62 23.96
N LEU A 168 -11.03 -8.77 23.03
CA LEU A 168 -12.30 -8.05 23.07
C LEU A 168 -13.37 -8.93 22.42
N THR A 169 -14.54 -9.05 23.06
CA THR A 169 -15.69 -9.73 22.44
C THR A 169 -16.19 -8.92 21.25
N TRP A 170 -16.90 -9.56 20.33
CA TRP A 170 -17.56 -8.84 19.23
C TRP A 170 -18.45 -7.70 19.75
N ARG A 171 -19.12 -7.89 20.89
CA ARG A 171 -19.99 -6.90 21.52
C ARG A 171 -19.20 -5.68 22.01
N GLN A 172 -18.10 -5.91 22.72
CA GLN A 172 -17.20 -4.84 23.18
C GLN A 172 -16.60 -4.06 22.01
N ARG A 173 -16.28 -4.73 20.89
CA ARG A 173 -15.80 -4.04 19.67
C ARG A 173 -16.85 -3.08 19.11
N LEU A 174 -18.13 -3.47 19.09
CA LEU A 174 -19.22 -2.59 18.66
C LEU A 174 -19.43 -1.42 19.63
N GLU A 175 -19.27 -1.66 20.93
CA GLU A 175 -19.31 -0.60 21.95
C GLU A 175 -18.14 0.39 21.79
N LEU A 176 -16.96 -0.10 21.42
CA LEU A 176 -15.81 0.76 21.13
C LEU A 176 -16.07 1.70 19.96
N ILE A 177 -16.75 1.24 18.90
CA ILE A 177 -17.16 2.12 17.79
C ILE A 177 -18.04 3.27 18.31
N ASN A 178 -18.97 2.98 19.21
CA ASN A 178 -19.83 3.99 19.82
C ASN A 178 -19.09 4.92 20.80
N SER A 179 -18.01 4.46 21.42
CA SER A 179 -17.18 5.26 22.33
C SER A 179 -16.23 6.23 21.63
N ASP A 180 -16.04 6.08 20.31
CA ASP A 180 -15.09 6.90 19.56
C ASP A 180 -15.52 8.38 19.50
N ALA A 181 -14.61 9.29 19.86
CA ALA A 181 -14.91 10.72 19.97
C ALA A 181 -15.45 11.34 18.66
N LYS A 182 -14.97 10.89 17.48
CA LYS A 182 -15.49 11.39 16.20
C LYS A 182 -16.88 10.83 15.94
N VAL A 183 -17.11 9.55 16.23
CA VAL A 183 -18.43 8.93 16.09
C VAL A 183 -19.45 9.63 16.98
N GLN A 184 -19.11 9.88 18.25
CA GLN A 184 -19.99 10.59 19.19
C GLN A 184 -20.30 12.01 18.72
N LYS A 185 -19.31 12.75 18.23
CA LYS A 185 -19.50 14.12 17.75
C LYS A 185 -20.49 14.23 16.59
N TYR A 186 -20.43 13.32 15.61
CA TYR A 186 -21.22 13.44 14.38
C TYR A 186 -22.52 12.62 14.39
N PHE A 187 -22.55 11.49 15.10
CA PHE A 187 -23.68 10.56 15.09
C PHE A 187 -24.24 10.27 16.48
N GLY A 188 -23.55 10.64 17.57
CA GLY A 188 -23.89 10.28 18.94
C GLY A 188 -23.63 8.80 19.21
N LYS A 189 -24.44 7.93 18.60
CA LYS A 189 -24.29 6.46 18.66
C LYS A 189 -24.46 5.89 17.26
N LEU A 190 -23.47 5.14 16.78
CA LEU A 190 -23.51 4.53 15.45
C LEU A 190 -24.31 3.23 15.42
N ILE A 191 -24.39 2.51 16.54
CA ILE A 191 -25.11 1.24 16.67
C ILE A 191 -26.02 1.27 17.89
N THR A 192 -27.29 0.94 17.73
CA THR A 192 -28.24 0.85 18.86
C THR A 192 -28.18 -0.52 19.54
N GLU A 193 -28.72 -0.61 20.76
CA GLU A 193 -28.74 -1.89 21.49
C GLU A 193 -29.59 -2.94 20.78
N GLU A 194 -30.72 -2.54 20.20
CA GLU A 194 -31.59 -3.42 19.41
C GLU A 194 -30.87 -3.98 18.18
N GLU A 195 -30.02 -3.19 17.53
CA GLU A 195 -29.20 -3.65 16.40
C GLU A 195 -28.09 -4.60 16.85
N MET A 196 -27.50 -4.39 18.03
CA MET A 196 -26.52 -5.32 18.61
C MET A 196 -27.15 -6.69 18.88
N GLN A 197 -28.42 -6.73 19.28
CA GLN A 197 -29.14 -8.00 19.44
C GLN A 197 -29.35 -8.74 18.11
N VAL A 198 -29.44 -8.03 16.97
CA VAL A 198 -29.48 -8.69 15.66
C VAL A 198 -28.13 -9.36 15.36
N PHE A 199 -27.02 -8.68 15.67
CA PHE A 199 -25.69 -9.29 15.57
C PHE A 199 -25.51 -10.45 16.55
N ALA A 200 -26.08 -10.37 17.77
CA ALA A 200 -26.06 -11.48 18.72
C ALA A 200 -26.71 -12.74 18.14
N ARG A 201 -27.88 -12.59 17.51
CA ARG A 201 -28.55 -13.71 16.82
C ARG A 201 -27.72 -14.29 15.68
N SER A 202 -27.01 -13.44 14.92
CA SER A 202 -26.11 -13.92 13.87
C SER A 202 -24.89 -14.64 14.45
N ALA A 203 -24.35 -14.15 15.57
CA ALA A 203 -23.25 -14.78 16.29
C ALA A 203 -23.64 -16.16 16.86
N GLU A 204 -24.83 -16.30 17.44
CA GLU A 204 -25.36 -17.57 17.95
C GLU A 204 -25.54 -18.62 16.83
N LEU A 205 -25.90 -18.18 15.63
CA LEU A 205 -26.01 -19.04 14.45
C LEU A 205 -24.64 -19.37 13.83
N SER A 206 -23.62 -18.57 14.14
CA SER A 206 -22.26 -18.86 13.70
C SER A 206 -21.67 -20.00 14.51
N LYS A 207 -20.78 -20.79 13.90
CA LYS A 207 -19.95 -21.79 14.60
C LYS A 207 -18.76 -21.14 15.32
N ASP A 208 -18.66 -19.82 15.29
CA ASP A 208 -17.58 -19.03 15.87
C ASP A 208 -17.73 -18.83 17.38
N THR A 209 -16.60 -18.58 18.05
CA THR A 209 -16.60 -18.11 19.45
C THR A 209 -16.86 -16.60 19.53
N ASP A 210 -17.26 -16.11 20.70
CA ASP A 210 -17.48 -14.67 20.96
C ASP A 210 -16.28 -13.76 20.62
N TRP A 211 -15.08 -14.32 20.56
CA TRP A 211 -13.84 -13.60 20.28
C TRP A 211 -13.48 -13.62 18.79
N THR A 212 -13.91 -14.65 18.06
CA THR A 212 -13.58 -14.88 16.64
C THR A 212 -14.65 -14.36 15.70
N TYR A 213 -15.89 -14.26 16.16
CA TYR A 213 -17.00 -13.72 15.39
C TYR A 213 -16.70 -12.30 14.91
N THR A 214 -17.00 -12.04 13.63
CA THR A 214 -16.86 -10.75 12.97
C THR A 214 -18.22 -10.30 12.47
N PRO A 215 -18.77 -9.19 13.01
CA PRO A 215 -20.04 -8.63 12.55
C PRO A 215 -20.08 -8.38 11.04
N GLU A 216 -21.17 -8.75 10.40
CA GLU A 216 -21.29 -8.73 8.94
C GLU A 216 -21.51 -7.31 8.43
N TYR A 217 -20.56 -6.80 7.64
CA TYR A 217 -20.62 -5.45 7.09
C TYR A 217 -21.83 -5.21 6.17
N TRP A 218 -22.36 -6.25 5.51
CA TRP A 218 -23.45 -6.13 4.54
C TRP A 218 -24.82 -6.01 5.21
N LEU A 219 -24.93 -6.39 6.49
CA LEU A 219 -26.20 -6.42 7.22
C LEU A 219 -26.79 -5.01 7.42
N PRO A 220 -26.03 -3.98 7.84
CA PRO A 220 -26.50 -2.59 7.89
C PRO A 220 -27.02 -2.06 6.54
N LEU A 221 -26.40 -2.44 5.41
CA LEU A 221 -26.87 -2.04 4.09
C LEU A 221 -28.24 -2.65 3.78
N GLY A 222 -28.47 -3.90 4.21
CA GLY A 222 -29.79 -4.52 4.15
C GLY A 222 -30.82 -3.79 5.01
N TRP A 223 -30.45 -3.35 6.21
CA TRP A 223 -31.33 -2.54 7.06
C TRP A 223 -31.64 -1.18 6.44
N ALA A 224 -30.66 -0.53 5.81
CA ALA A 224 -30.88 0.73 5.08
C ALA A 224 -31.93 0.55 3.98
N ASN A 225 -31.84 -0.51 3.18
CA ASN A 225 -32.85 -0.83 2.15
C ASN A 225 -34.24 -1.06 2.75
N ARG A 226 -34.35 -1.73 3.90
CA ARG A 226 -35.64 -1.93 4.60
C ARG A 226 -36.21 -0.62 5.13
N ILE A 227 -35.37 0.26 5.69
CA ILE A 227 -35.78 1.59 6.17
C ILE A 227 -36.25 2.47 5.01
N MET A 228 -35.52 2.48 3.89
CA MET A 228 -35.92 3.24 2.69
C MET A 228 -37.27 2.73 2.13
N ARG A 229 -37.48 1.41 2.11
CA ARG A 229 -38.77 0.82 1.71
C ARG A 229 -39.91 1.23 2.64
N ARG A 230 -39.67 1.24 3.96
CA ARG A 230 -40.64 1.69 4.95
C ARG A 230 -40.93 3.19 4.81
N ALA A 231 -39.92 4.00 4.54
CA ALA A 231 -40.05 5.43 4.31
C ALA A 231 -40.93 5.72 3.08
N LYS A 232 -40.76 4.96 1.99
CA LYS A 232 -41.66 4.99 0.84
C LYS A 232 -43.11 4.69 1.23
N ASN A 233 -43.36 3.60 1.97
CA ASN A 233 -44.71 3.21 2.39
C ASN A 233 -45.40 4.25 3.29
N ILE A 234 -44.64 5.05 4.06
CA ILE A 234 -45.15 6.12 4.92
C ILE A 234 -45.40 7.43 4.14
N GLY A 235 -44.95 7.49 2.88
CA GLY A 235 -45.02 8.66 2.01
C GLY A 235 -43.89 9.67 2.24
N CYS A 236 -42.75 9.26 2.80
CA CYS A 236 -41.54 10.10 2.93
C CYS A 236 -40.63 10.06 1.70
N ILE A 237 -40.97 9.24 0.70
CA ILE A 237 -40.35 9.22 -0.62
C ILE A 237 -41.52 9.30 -1.59
N ALA A 238 -41.52 10.29 -2.49
CA ALA A 238 -42.72 10.63 -3.25
C ALA A 238 -43.10 9.53 -4.25
N ASP A 239 -42.12 9.07 -5.03
CA ASP A 239 -42.34 8.16 -6.16
C ASP A 239 -41.48 6.90 -6.10
N GLU A 240 -41.94 5.83 -6.76
CA GLU A 240 -41.16 4.60 -6.94
C GLU A 240 -39.81 4.86 -7.60
N ARG A 241 -39.75 5.80 -8.57
CA ARG A 241 -38.50 6.17 -9.25
C ARG A 241 -37.46 6.73 -8.28
N GLN A 242 -37.86 7.58 -7.34
CA GLN A 242 -36.96 8.14 -6.32
C GLN A 242 -36.48 7.05 -5.34
N PHE A 243 -37.38 6.13 -4.98
CA PHE A 243 -37.01 4.98 -4.15
C PHE A 243 -35.99 4.06 -4.86
N LEU A 244 -36.23 3.73 -6.13
CA LEU A 244 -35.29 2.94 -6.94
C LEU A 244 -33.94 3.64 -7.07
N TRP A 245 -33.91 4.96 -7.24
CA TRP A 245 -32.67 5.72 -7.27
C TRP A 245 -31.88 5.60 -5.96
N MET A 246 -32.55 5.73 -4.82
CA MET A 246 -31.94 5.53 -3.50
C MET A 246 -31.39 4.11 -3.32
N VAL A 247 -32.10 3.09 -3.81
CA VAL A 247 -31.62 1.70 -3.82
C VAL A 247 -30.39 1.54 -4.71
N THR A 248 -30.36 2.17 -5.89
CA THR A 248 -29.18 2.17 -6.77
C THR A 248 -27.96 2.79 -6.08
N ILE A 249 -28.13 3.90 -5.36
CA ILE A 249 -27.03 4.52 -4.58
C ILE A 249 -26.53 3.56 -3.49
N ALA A 250 -27.43 2.87 -2.78
CA ALA A 250 -27.06 1.86 -1.80
C ALA A 250 -26.30 0.67 -2.44
N GLN A 251 -26.72 0.25 -3.64
CA GLN A 251 -26.08 -0.83 -4.37
C GLN A 251 -24.70 -0.43 -4.89
N ASN A 252 -24.53 0.80 -5.40
CA ASN A 252 -23.22 1.31 -5.81
C ASN A 252 -22.26 1.36 -4.62
N PHE A 253 -22.71 1.87 -3.47
CA PHE A 253 -21.93 1.86 -2.23
C PHE A 253 -21.53 0.43 -1.81
N ARG A 254 -22.44 -0.55 -1.94
CA ARG A 254 -22.15 -1.96 -1.69
C ARG A 254 -21.12 -2.53 -2.68
N ASN A 255 -21.23 -2.18 -3.96
CA ASN A 255 -20.32 -2.66 -5.00
C ASN A 255 -18.90 -2.12 -4.76
N ASP A 256 -18.77 -0.84 -4.41
CA ASP A 256 -17.51 -0.20 -4.03
C ASP A 256 -16.83 -0.95 -2.87
N LEU A 257 -17.58 -1.20 -1.79
CA LEU A 257 -17.10 -2.06 -0.68
C LEU A 257 -16.68 -3.46 -1.15
N GLY A 258 -17.44 -4.05 -2.07
CA GLY A 258 -17.17 -5.36 -2.63
C GLY A 258 -15.87 -5.40 -3.45
N ILE A 259 -15.57 -4.35 -4.20
CA ILE A 259 -14.30 -4.21 -4.94
C ILE A 259 -13.14 -4.12 -3.96
N VAL A 260 -13.25 -3.28 -2.92
CA VAL A 260 -12.21 -3.16 -1.88
C VAL A 260 -11.97 -4.50 -1.19
N TRP A 261 -13.05 -5.23 -0.87
CA TRP A 261 -12.95 -6.56 -0.29
C TRP A 261 -12.28 -7.57 -1.23
N THR A 262 -12.67 -7.59 -2.51
CA THR A 262 -12.10 -8.46 -3.55
C THR A 262 -10.59 -8.24 -3.68
N TYR A 263 -10.14 -6.99 -3.66
CA TYR A 263 -8.73 -6.63 -3.65
C TYR A 263 -8.02 -6.84 -2.30
N SER A 264 -8.74 -7.16 -1.23
CA SER A 264 -8.11 -7.58 0.02
C SER A 264 -7.96 -9.10 0.11
N GLU A 265 -8.91 -9.84 -0.46
CA GLU A 265 -8.96 -11.30 -0.43
C GLU A 265 -8.07 -11.91 -1.51
N PHE A 266 -8.19 -11.44 -2.76
CA PHE A 266 -7.50 -12.02 -3.90
C PHE A 266 -6.26 -11.21 -4.25
N ASN A 267 -5.12 -11.55 -3.65
CA ASN A 267 -3.84 -10.89 -3.93
C ASN A 267 -3.29 -11.22 -5.32
N ILE A 268 -2.27 -10.46 -5.76
CA ILE A 268 -1.51 -10.81 -6.97
C ILE A 268 -0.96 -12.24 -6.78
N PRO A 269 -1.08 -13.13 -7.78
CA PRO A 269 -0.59 -14.50 -7.65
C PRO A 269 0.83 -14.55 -7.13
N LEU A 270 1.07 -15.39 -6.12
CA LEU A 270 2.35 -15.49 -5.44
C LEU A 270 3.50 -15.74 -6.42
N VAL A 271 3.27 -16.57 -7.45
CA VAL A 271 4.26 -16.86 -8.49
C VAL A 271 4.78 -15.60 -9.19
N TYR A 272 3.92 -14.61 -9.49
CA TYR A 272 4.36 -13.37 -10.13
C TYR A 272 5.24 -12.53 -9.20
N THR A 273 4.87 -12.47 -7.92
CA THR A 273 5.70 -11.78 -6.92
C THR A 273 7.05 -12.48 -6.75
N GLN A 274 7.07 -13.82 -6.72
CA GLN A 274 8.31 -14.61 -6.60
C GLN A 274 9.23 -14.42 -7.80
N VAL A 275 8.69 -14.46 -9.02
CA VAL A 275 9.47 -14.26 -10.25
C VAL A 275 10.07 -12.86 -10.28
N ALA A 276 9.28 -11.82 -10.01
CA ALA A 276 9.77 -10.44 -9.99
C ALA A 276 10.88 -10.24 -8.94
N VAL A 277 10.64 -10.69 -7.71
CA VAL A 277 11.59 -10.58 -6.60
C VAL A 277 12.88 -11.35 -6.89
N THR A 278 12.77 -12.59 -7.38
CA THR A 278 13.93 -13.42 -7.69
C THR A 278 14.77 -12.80 -8.81
N ALA A 279 14.14 -12.28 -9.86
CA ALA A 279 14.85 -11.66 -10.96
C ALA A 279 15.60 -10.39 -10.53
N VAL A 280 14.99 -9.55 -9.69
CA VAL A 280 15.66 -8.36 -9.13
C VAL A 280 16.85 -8.78 -8.26
N TYR A 281 16.69 -9.74 -7.35
CA TYR A 281 17.80 -10.18 -6.51
C TYR A 281 18.94 -10.84 -7.29
N ILE A 282 18.64 -11.67 -8.31
CA ILE A 282 19.67 -12.24 -9.20
C ILE A 282 20.39 -11.14 -9.96
N PHE A 283 19.67 -10.12 -10.45
CA PHE A 283 20.26 -8.98 -11.12
C PHE A 283 21.17 -8.19 -10.18
N LEU A 284 20.71 -7.84 -8.98
CA LEU A 284 21.50 -7.11 -7.98
C LEU A 284 22.74 -7.90 -7.54
N PHE A 285 22.62 -9.22 -7.36
CA PHE A 285 23.75 -10.10 -7.09
C PHE A 285 24.74 -10.14 -8.26
N SER A 286 24.24 -10.18 -9.50
CA SER A 286 25.07 -10.12 -10.70
C SER A 286 25.78 -8.77 -10.82
N THR A 287 25.08 -7.66 -10.55
CA THR A 287 25.66 -6.31 -10.51
C THR A 287 26.73 -6.20 -9.43
N LEU A 288 26.50 -6.74 -8.23
CA LEU A 288 27.47 -6.74 -7.13
C LEU A 288 28.82 -7.36 -7.55
N LEU A 289 28.78 -8.44 -8.32
CA LEU A 289 29.96 -9.13 -8.83
C LEU A 289 30.52 -8.47 -10.09
N SER A 290 29.68 -8.14 -11.07
CA SER A 290 30.09 -7.62 -12.38
C SER A 290 30.69 -6.22 -12.31
N THR A 291 30.33 -5.42 -11.30
CA THR A 291 30.79 -4.03 -11.13
C THR A 291 32.01 -3.91 -10.22
N GLN A 292 32.60 -5.03 -9.77
CA GLN A 292 33.88 -5.00 -9.06
C GLN A 292 34.96 -4.47 -10.00
N LEU A 293 35.69 -3.44 -9.58
CA LEU A 293 36.77 -2.87 -10.37
C LEU A 293 38.01 -3.76 -10.29
N ILE A 294 38.33 -4.39 -11.41
CA ILE A 294 39.38 -5.40 -11.53
C ILE A 294 40.72 -4.75 -11.94
N GLU A 295 41.83 -5.30 -11.43
CA GLU A 295 43.20 -4.82 -11.71
C GLU A 295 43.58 -4.91 -13.20
N SER A 296 43.13 -5.93 -13.92
CA SER A 296 43.29 -6.05 -15.38
C SER A 296 42.66 -4.89 -16.15
N GLU A 297 41.56 -4.29 -15.68
CA GLU A 297 40.92 -3.13 -16.36
C GLU A 297 41.68 -1.84 -16.05
N VAL A 298 42.13 -1.67 -14.79
CA VAL A 298 42.97 -0.55 -14.35
C VAL A 298 44.33 -0.56 -15.08
N GLY A 299 44.89 -1.75 -15.35
CA GLY A 299 46.15 -1.91 -16.10
C GLY A 299 46.04 -1.63 -17.60
N LEU A 300 44.87 -1.90 -18.21
CA LEU A 300 44.59 -1.57 -19.61
C LEU A 300 44.49 -0.05 -19.82
N ASP A 301 43.82 0.67 -18.92
CA ASP A 301 43.78 2.14 -18.97
C ASP A 301 45.17 2.77 -18.77
N ARG A 302 46.03 2.17 -17.93
CA ARG A 302 47.44 2.59 -17.79
C ARG A 302 48.20 2.54 -19.13
N HIS A 303 48.04 1.47 -19.90
CA HIS A 303 48.73 1.33 -21.20
C HIS A 303 48.18 2.28 -22.27
N SER A 304 46.87 2.56 -22.22
CA SER A 304 46.20 3.55 -23.08
C SER A 304 46.67 4.98 -22.81
N LEU A 305 46.82 5.35 -21.54
CA LEU A 305 47.25 6.69 -21.11
C LEU A 305 48.75 6.93 -21.37
N VAL A 306 49.58 5.91 -21.21
CA VAL A 306 51.03 5.99 -21.47
C VAL A 306 51.35 6.24 -22.95
N ASN A 307 50.51 5.77 -23.88
CA ASN A 307 50.67 6.06 -25.31
C ASN A 307 50.16 7.46 -25.73
N GLY A 308 49.46 8.18 -24.85
CA GLY A 308 48.85 9.49 -25.14
C GLY A 308 49.59 10.70 -24.60
N SER A 309 50.21 10.63 -23.42
CA SER A 309 50.93 11.76 -22.84
C SER A 309 51.71 11.38 -21.58
N ARG A 310 53.00 11.74 -21.56
CA ARG A 310 53.83 11.75 -20.34
C ARG A 310 53.32 12.81 -19.38
N VAL A 311 52.72 12.41 -18.27
CA VAL A 311 52.75 13.18 -17.02
C VAL A 311 52.86 12.19 -15.85
N ASP A 312 54.03 12.17 -15.21
CA ASP A 312 54.22 11.60 -13.89
C ASP A 312 53.49 12.48 -12.86
N GLU A 313 52.21 12.19 -12.59
CA GLU A 313 51.50 12.73 -11.42
C GLU A 313 51.25 11.61 -10.40
N PRO A 314 51.93 11.63 -9.23
CA PRO A 314 51.79 10.60 -8.18
C PRO A 314 50.43 10.63 -7.45
N GLY A 315 49.47 11.47 -7.88
CA GLY A 315 48.13 11.57 -7.31
C GLY A 315 47.02 10.86 -8.11
N SER A 316 47.29 10.42 -9.34
CA SER A 316 46.28 9.75 -10.18
C SER A 316 46.03 8.29 -9.77
N THR A 317 47.05 7.63 -9.20
CA THR A 317 47.00 6.23 -8.75
C THR A 317 46.13 6.05 -7.52
N THR A 318 46.19 6.97 -6.57
CA THR A 318 45.36 6.93 -5.35
C THR A 318 43.88 7.13 -5.66
N GLY A 319 43.53 7.92 -6.68
CA GLY A 319 42.14 8.17 -7.06
C GLY A 319 41.43 6.91 -7.59
N VAL A 320 42.09 6.17 -8.48
CA VAL A 320 41.54 4.94 -9.09
C VAL A 320 41.47 3.79 -8.08
N GLU A 321 42.45 3.69 -7.17
CA GLU A 321 42.41 2.73 -6.06
C GLU A 321 41.34 3.05 -5.03
N VAL A 322 41.06 4.33 -4.75
CA VAL A 322 39.93 4.71 -3.88
C VAL A 322 38.59 4.46 -4.57
N LEU A 323 38.50 4.73 -5.89
CA LEU A 323 37.32 4.44 -6.70
C LEU A 323 37.02 2.94 -6.79
N SER A 324 38.02 2.06 -6.72
CA SER A 324 37.82 0.60 -6.75
C SER A 324 37.00 0.08 -5.58
N HIS A 325 36.98 0.81 -4.47
CA HIS A 325 36.20 0.47 -3.29
C HIS A 325 34.79 1.10 -3.26
N ILE A 326 34.46 1.98 -4.20
CA ILE A 326 33.18 2.71 -4.23
C ILE A 326 32.33 2.24 -5.43
N PRO A 327 31.19 1.56 -5.20
CA PRO A 327 30.35 1.06 -6.28
C PRO A 327 29.45 2.17 -6.87
N ILE A 328 30.00 3.17 -7.57
CA ILE A 328 29.19 4.31 -8.06
C ILE A 328 28.10 3.83 -9.04
N LEU A 329 28.48 3.09 -10.09
CA LEU A 329 27.53 2.61 -11.10
C LEU A 329 26.56 1.57 -10.52
N GLY A 330 27.09 0.61 -9.74
CA GLY A 330 26.28 -0.41 -9.07
C GLY A 330 25.27 0.20 -8.08
N SER A 331 25.62 1.30 -7.41
CA SER A 331 24.70 2.01 -6.51
C SER A 331 23.55 2.67 -7.26
N LEU A 332 23.81 3.26 -8.43
CA LEU A 332 22.75 3.85 -9.26
C LEU A 332 21.79 2.78 -9.80
N GLU A 333 22.34 1.65 -10.25
CA GLU A 333 21.52 0.50 -10.69
C GLU A 333 20.67 -0.06 -9.53
N PHE A 334 21.25 -0.17 -8.32
CA PHE A 334 20.52 -0.61 -7.12
C PHE A 334 19.37 0.33 -6.75
N ILE A 335 19.56 1.65 -6.87
CA ILE A 335 18.50 2.61 -6.54
C ILE A 335 17.37 2.57 -7.57
N PHE A 336 17.68 2.20 -8.82
CA PHE A 336 16.73 2.21 -9.92
C PHE A 336 15.88 0.93 -10.00
N TYR A 337 16.47 -0.25 -9.75
CA TYR A 337 15.82 -1.57 -9.83
C TYR A 337 15.41 -2.08 -8.46
#